data_AF-A0A7C7PMW0-F1
#
_entry.id   AF-A0A7C7PMW0-F1
#
_cell.length_a   1.000
_cell.length_b   1.000
_cell.length_c   1.000
_cell.angle_alpha   90.00
_cell.angle_beta   90.00
_cell.angle_gamma   90.00
#
_symmetry.space_group_name_H-M   'P 1'
#
loop_
_entity.id
_entity.type
_entity.pdbx_description
1 polymer ?
#
loop_
_entity_poly.entity_id
_entity_poly.type
_entity_poly.pdbx_seq_one_letter_code
_entity_poly.pdbx_strand_id
1 'polypeptide(L)'
;MATLGNTGRSSPGQFDGKKKLLLIPTIPITPDFESSNGDLCDKYWDEVVQQIGGLESALATVKFVFHEMIHVGGEEGVKLVEAVSTRASSSIKRYIDSGASMEPVEDEEVLREISDWQRCMSIGLLSKKVYELAMDSYQNLTKQRFETISQKISDTMNTDDVALLFIAEGHGVQFDSDVQVFYVSPPSANELRNAIRTHVEKQMAEFEKQSEDEA
;
A
#
# COMPACT_ATOMS: atom_id res chain seq x y z
N MET A 1 0.23 -18.70 9.62
CA MET A 1 0.42 -18.04 8.32
C MET A 1 0.39 -19.11 7.23
N ALA A 2 -0.63 -19.08 6.38
CA ALA A 2 -0.63 -19.88 5.14
C ALA A 2 -0.34 -18.90 3.99
N THR A 3 0.93 -18.76 3.64
CA THR A 3 1.35 -18.11 2.40
C THR A 3 0.94 -19.03 1.26
N LEU A 4 0.03 -18.57 0.38
CA LEU A 4 -0.25 -19.25 -0.90
C LEU A 4 0.91 -19.00 -1.86
N GLY A 5 2.05 -19.58 -1.53
CA GLY A 5 3.17 -19.84 -2.40
C GLY A 5 3.35 -21.35 -2.52
N ASN A 6 2.29 -22.11 -2.81
CA ASN A 6 2.42 -23.48 -3.28
C ASN A 6 1.13 -23.96 -3.94
N THR A 7 1.27 -24.69 -5.03
CA THR A 7 0.25 -25.19 -5.98
C THR A 7 -0.67 -26.27 -5.39
N GLY A 8 -1.32 -25.99 -4.27
CA GLY A 8 -2.46 -26.75 -3.78
C GLY A 8 -3.74 -26.10 -4.30
N ARG A 9 -4.47 -26.77 -5.19
CA ARG A 9 -5.84 -26.36 -5.54
C ARG A 9 -6.60 -26.14 -4.24
N SER A 10 -6.99 -24.91 -3.95
CA SER A 10 -7.87 -24.60 -2.82
C SER A 10 -9.15 -25.40 -2.99
N SER A 11 -9.54 -26.16 -1.97
CA SER A 11 -10.79 -26.90 -2.01
C SER A 11 -11.96 -25.91 -2.04
N PRO A 12 -13.03 -26.17 -2.82
CA PRO A 12 -14.23 -25.35 -2.78
C PRO A 12 -14.69 -25.16 -1.32
N GLY A 13 -14.92 -23.91 -0.93
CA GLY A 13 -15.40 -23.56 0.40
C GLY A 13 -14.35 -23.43 1.52
N GLN A 14 -13.04 -23.56 1.21
CA GLN A 14 -11.98 -23.42 2.22
C GLN A 14 -11.98 -22.05 2.94
N PHE A 15 -12.51 -21.01 2.29
CA PHE A 15 -12.52 -19.64 2.78
C PHE A 15 -13.92 -19.11 3.06
N ASP A 16 -14.93 -19.98 3.07
CA ASP A 16 -16.29 -19.61 3.40
C ASP A 16 -16.39 -19.21 4.88
N GLY A 17 -17.24 -18.24 5.17
CA GLY A 17 -17.40 -17.73 6.53
C GLY A 17 -16.27 -16.79 6.97
N LYS A 18 -15.38 -16.38 6.06
CA LYS A 18 -14.29 -15.42 6.33
C LYS A 18 -14.39 -14.18 5.46
N LYS A 19 -13.98 -13.04 6.02
CA LYS A 19 -13.67 -11.81 5.27
C LYS A 19 -12.39 -12.05 4.48
N LYS A 20 -12.32 -11.66 3.21
CA LYS A 20 -11.19 -11.98 2.32
C LYS A 20 -10.48 -10.70 1.91
N LEU A 21 -9.25 -10.51 2.38
CA LEU A 21 -8.48 -9.31 2.12
C LEU A 21 -7.33 -9.61 1.16
N LEU A 22 -7.42 -9.08 -0.05
CA LEU A 22 -6.34 -9.12 -1.03
C LEU A 22 -5.40 -7.95 -0.73
N LEU A 23 -4.22 -8.24 -0.22
CA LEU A 23 -3.26 -7.24 0.24
C LEU A 23 -2.20 -7.00 -0.85
N ILE A 24 -2.14 -5.77 -1.35
CA ILE A 24 -1.21 -5.31 -2.37
C ILE A 24 -0.18 -4.39 -1.68
N PRO A 25 1.10 -4.76 -1.62
CA PRO A 25 2.14 -3.88 -1.10
C PRO A 25 2.32 -2.65 -2.00
N THR A 26 2.28 -1.45 -1.42
CA THR A 26 2.65 -0.23 -2.16
C THR A 26 4.17 -0.13 -2.28
N ILE A 27 4.63 0.04 -3.51
CA ILE A 27 6.05 0.25 -3.83
C ILE A 27 6.22 1.73 -4.15
N PRO A 28 7.03 2.50 -3.39
CA PRO A 28 7.24 3.91 -3.67
C PRO A 28 8.06 4.05 -4.95
N ILE A 29 7.49 4.74 -5.95
CA ILE A 29 8.13 4.99 -7.24
C ILE A 29 8.24 6.49 -7.43
N THR A 30 9.44 6.97 -7.74
CA THR A 30 9.68 8.38 -8.03
C THR A 30 9.37 8.69 -9.50
N PRO A 31 8.93 9.92 -9.85
CA PRO A 31 8.59 10.27 -11.24
C PRO A 31 9.73 10.07 -12.23
N ASP A 32 10.96 10.35 -11.81
CA ASP A 32 12.18 10.17 -12.62
C ASP A 32 12.46 8.69 -12.87
N PHE A 33 12.32 7.81 -11.87
CA PHE A 33 12.43 6.36 -12.06
C PHE A 33 11.37 5.86 -13.04
N GLU A 34 10.11 6.26 -12.83
CA GLU A 34 8.97 5.85 -13.64
C GLU A 34 9.16 6.25 -15.11
N SER A 35 9.68 7.46 -15.37
CA SER A 35 9.95 7.93 -16.73
C SER A 35 10.94 7.06 -17.50
N SER A 36 11.89 6.44 -16.80
CA SER A 36 12.94 5.59 -17.40
C SER A 36 12.60 4.10 -17.37
N ASN A 37 11.60 3.70 -16.58
CA ASN A 37 11.25 2.29 -16.32
C ASN A 37 9.75 2.02 -16.50
N GLY A 38 9.08 2.79 -17.37
CA GLY A 38 7.63 2.71 -17.61
C GLY A 38 7.15 1.29 -17.88
N ASP A 39 7.81 0.57 -18.80
CA ASP A 39 7.46 -0.82 -19.15
C ASP A 39 7.49 -1.78 -17.95
N LEU A 40 8.46 -1.60 -17.05
CA LEU A 40 8.56 -2.43 -15.83
C LEU A 40 7.45 -2.09 -14.83
N CYS A 41 7.10 -0.81 -14.74
CA CYS A 41 5.98 -0.36 -13.91
C CYS A 41 4.65 -0.88 -14.46
N ASP A 42 4.45 -0.83 -15.78
CA ASP A 42 3.26 -1.35 -16.46
C ASP A 42 3.15 -2.86 -16.29
N LYS A 43 4.24 -3.60 -16.52
CA LYS A 43 4.31 -5.04 -16.25
C LYS A 43 3.90 -5.38 -14.82
N TYR A 44 4.38 -4.62 -13.84
CA TYR A 44 4.00 -4.83 -12.44
C TYR A 44 2.50 -4.69 -12.22
N TRP A 45 1.89 -3.60 -12.69
CA TRP A 45 0.47 -3.36 -12.50
C TRP A 45 -0.42 -4.34 -13.28
N ASP A 46 -0.02 -4.74 -14.49
CA ASP A 46 -0.70 -5.78 -15.26
C ASP A 46 -0.69 -7.12 -14.53
N GLU A 47 0.45 -7.52 -13.95
CA GLU A 47 0.56 -8.76 -13.18
C GLU A 47 -0.24 -8.69 -11.86
N VAL A 48 -0.30 -7.52 -11.19
CA VAL A 48 -1.19 -7.30 -10.03
C VAL A 48 -2.65 -7.54 -10.42
N VAL A 49 -3.12 -6.90 -11.49
CA VAL A 49 -4.52 -7.03 -11.97
C VAL A 49 -4.81 -8.47 -12.38
N GLN A 50 -3.89 -9.14 -13.07
CA GLN A 50 -4.04 -10.54 -13.46
C GLN A 50 -4.15 -11.46 -12.24
N GLN A 51 -3.32 -11.24 -11.22
CA GLN A 51 -3.35 -12.04 -9.99
C GLN A 51 -4.66 -11.83 -9.22
N ILE A 52 -5.15 -10.59 -9.11
CA ILE A 52 -6.44 -10.29 -8.48
C ILE A 52 -7.58 -10.97 -9.24
N GLY A 53 -7.62 -10.89 -10.58
CA GLY A 53 -8.67 -11.53 -11.38
C GLY A 53 -8.70 -13.07 -11.21
N GLY A 54 -7.54 -13.69 -11.02
CA GLY A 54 -7.44 -15.10 -10.65
C GLY A 54 -8.03 -15.42 -9.27
N LEU A 55 -7.86 -14.51 -8.31
CA LEU A 55 -8.42 -14.65 -6.96
C LEU A 55 -9.94 -14.40 -6.95
N GLU A 56 -10.45 -13.40 -7.67
CA GLU A 56 -11.90 -13.18 -7.82
C GLU A 56 -12.61 -14.40 -8.43
N SER A 57 -11.95 -15.08 -9.38
CA SER A 57 -12.48 -16.31 -10.00
C SER A 57 -12.61 -17.49 -9.03
N ALA A 58 -11.83 -17.50 -7.94
CA ALA A 58 -11.82 -18.57 -6.93
C ALA A 58 -12.58 -18.17 -5.65
N LEU A 59 -12.82 -16.88 -5.45
CA LEU A 59 -13.47 -16.29 -4.28
C LEU A 59 -14.82 -15.68 -4.70
N ALA A 60 -14.91 -14.36 -4.62
CA ALA A 60 -16.03 -13.54 -5.08
C ALA A 60 -15.46 -12.24 -5.66
N THR A 61 -16.31 -11.42 -6.29
CA THR A 61 -15.89 -10.13 -6.80
C THR A 61 -15.50 -9.17 -5.67
N VAL A 62 -14.53 -8.31 -5.94
CA VAL A 62 -14.11 -7.25 -5.03
C VAL A 62 -15.28 -6.31 -4.78
N LYS A 63 -15.58 -6.06 -3.51
CA LYS A 63 -16.64 -5.14 -3.06
C LYS A 63 -16.10 -3.84 -2.51
N PHE A 64 -14.92 -3.88 -1.89
CA PHE A 64 -14.30 -2.72 -1.27
C PHE A 64 -12.85 -2.54 -1.72
N VAL A 65 -12.43 -1.28 -1.88
CA VAL A 65 -11.04 -0.90 -2.07
C VAL A 65 -10.63 0.02 -0.93
N PHE A 66 -9.63 -0.43 -0.18
CA PHE A 66 -8.96 0.34 0.86
C PHE A 66 -7.56 0.71 0.37
N HIS A 67 -7.12 1.93 0.68
CA HIS A 67 -5.78 2.38 0.33
C HIS A 67 -5.21 3.18 1.50
N GLU A 68 -3.98 2.85 1.87
CA GLU A 68 -3.21 3.58 2.86
C GLU A 68 -3.01 5.05 2.45
N MET A 69 -2.99 5.97 3.41
CA MET A 69 -2.93 7.41 3.26
C MET A 69 -4.18 8.05 2.63
N ILE A 70 -5.31 7.32 2.55
CA ILE A 70 -6.58 7.85 2.04
C ILE A 70 -7.63 7.93 3.16
N HIS A 71 -8.09 9.15 3.43
CA HIS A 71 -9.05 9.48 4.49
C HIS A 71 -10.47 9.77 3.97
N VAL A 72 -10.69 9.78 2.65
CA VAL A 72 -12.00 10.04 2.02
C VAL A 72 -12.33 8.93 1.01
N GLY A 73 -13.60 8.54 0.96
CA GLY A 73 -14.09 7.49 0.07
C GLY A 73 -14.50 7.96 -1.32
N GLY A 74 -15.03 7.03 -2.11
CA GLY A 74 -15.60 7.30 -3.44
C GLY A 74 -14.59 7.91 -4.44
N GLU A 75 -15.12 8.69 -5.39
CA GLU A 75 -14.31 9.31 -6.45
C GLU A 75 -13.21 10.24 -5.91
N GLU A 76 -13.46 10.91 -4.78
CA GLU A 76 -12.48 11.82 -4.17
C GLU A 76 -11.26 11.05 -3.66
N GLY A 77 -11.49 9.90 -3.01
CA GLY A 77 -10.41 8.99 -2.61
C GLY A 77 -9.58 8.53 -3.82
N VAL A 78 -10.24 8.20 -4.93
CA VAL A 78 -9.56 7.77 -6.16
C VAL A 78 -8.69 8.90 -6.73
N LYS A 79 -9.18 10.15 -6.69
CA LYS A 79 -8.40 11.32 -7.11
C LYS A 79 -7.18 11.57 -6.24
N LEU A 80 -7.28 11.33 -4.93
CA LEU A 80 -6.12 11.43 -4.03
C LEU A 80 -5.05 10.37 -4.36
N VAL A 81 -5.45 9.15 -4.71
CA VAL A 81 -4.50 8.14 -5.20
C VAL A 81 -3.86 8.58 -6.53
N GLU A 82 -4.66 9.12 -7.45
CA GLU A 82 -4.20 9.59 -8.77
C GLU A 82 -3.15 10.71 -8.68
N ALA A 83 -3.24 11.57 -7.66
CA ALA A 83 -2.26 12.61 -7.41
C ALA A 83 -0.85 12.08 -7.06
N VAL A 84 -0.75 10.82 -6.60
CA VAL A 84 0.52 10.18 -6.23
C VAL A 84 0.92 9.11 -7.25
N SER A 85 -0.03 8.36 -7.78
CA SER A 85 0.21 7.32 -8.78
C SER A 85 -0.98 7.16 -9.74
N THR A 86 -0.75 7.56 -11.00
CA THR A 86 -1.73 7.39 -12.09
C THR A 86 -1.95 5.90 -12.42
N ARG A 87 -0.92 5.06 -12.30
CA ARG A 87 -1.01 3.61 -12.53
C ARG A 87 -1.79 2.89 -11.43
N ALA A 88 -1.55 3.24 -10.16
CA ALA A 88 -2.32 2.68 -9.04
C ALA A 88 -3.80 3.07 -9.14
N SER A 89 -4.09 4.35 -9.38
CA SER A 89 -5.48 4.82 -9.55
C SER A 89 -6.17 4.19 -10.76
N SER A 90 -5.47 4.02 -11.89
CA SER A 90 -6.02 3.33 -13.07
C SER A 90 -6.35 1.87 -12.77
N SER A 91 -5.51 1.18 -11.99
CA SER A 91 -5.78 -0.19 -11.54
C SER A 91 -6.97 -0.26 -10.60
N ILE A 92 -7.10 0.68 -9.66
CA ILE A 92 -8.24 0.77 -8.73
C ILE A 92 -9.55 1.05 -9.46
N LYS A 93 -9.56 1.98 -10.42
CA LYS A 93 -10.74 2.36 -11.20
C LYS A 93 -11.42 1.15 -11.85
N ARG A 94 -10.66 0.13 -12.29
CA ARG A 94 -11.22 -1.12 -12.85
C ARG A 94 -12.20 -1.82 -11.90
N TYR A 95 -11.91 -1.82 -10.60
CA TYR A 95 -12.77 -2.45 -9.59
C TYR A 95 -13.94 -1.55 -9.22
N ILE A 96 -13.71 -0.23 -9.15
CA ILE A 96 -14.78 0.75 -8.93
C ILE A 96 -15.82 0.69 -10.06
N ASP A 97 -15.36 0.65 -11.31
CA ASP A 97 -16.21 0.52 -12.50
C ASP A 97 -16.97 -0.82 -12.53
N SER A 98 -16.45 -1.84 -11.85
CA SER A 98 -17.07 -3.16 -11.69
C SER A 98 -18.00 -3.25 -10.47
N GLY A 99 -18.22 -2.15 -9.74
CA GLY A 99 -19.17 -2.05 -8.64
C GLY A 99 -18.57 -2.07 -7.24
N ALA A 100 -17.24 -2.08 -7.09
CA ALA A 100 -16.61 -1.89 -5.79
C ALA A 100 -16.75 -0.44 -5.30
N SER A 101 -16.78 -0.22 -3.99
CA SER A 101 -16.67 1.12 -3.40
C SER A 101 -15.27 1.37 -2.86
N MET A 102 -14.80 2.61 -2.96
CA MET A 102 -13.59 3.05 -2.27
C MET A 102 -13.98 3.55 -0.88
N GLU A 103 -13.44 2.92 0.15
CA GLU A 103 -13.78 3.21 1.55
C GLU A 103 -12.55 3.73 2.30
N PRO A 104 -12.69 4.79 3.11
CA PRO A 104 -11.56 5.36 3.84
C PRO A 104 -11.22 4.53 5.07
N VAL A 105 -9.94 4.19 5.25
CA VAL A 105 -9.44 3.46 6.43
C VAL A 105 -8.70 4.35 7.42
N GLU A 106 -8.66 5.66 7.15
CA GLU A 106 -7.85 6.62 7.93
C GLU A 106 -8.62 7.90 8.25
N ASP A 107 -8.01 8.74 9.08
CA ASP A 107 -8.53 10.03 9.49
C ASP A 107 -7.61 11.15 8.98
N GLU A 108 -8.19 12.25 8.52
CA GLU A 108 -7.43 13.34 7.90
C GLU A 108 -6.50 14.05 8.91
N GLU A 109 -6.98 14.33 10.11
CA GLU A 109 -6.22 15.04 11.13
C GLU A 109 -5.05 14.17 11.63
N VAL A 110 -5.28 12.87 11.79
CA VAL A 110 -4.21 11.89 12.11
C VAL A 110 -3.14 11.87 11.02
N LEU A 111 -3.54 11.82 9.75
CA LEU A 111 -2.59 11.81 8.62
C LEU A 111 -1.79 13.12 8.53
N ARG A 112 -2.42 14.27 8.79
CA ARG A 112 -1.75 15.57 8.85
C ARG A 112 -0.73 15.62 9.98
N GLU A 113 -1.10 15.17 11.18
CA GLU A 113 -0.20 15.14 12.33
C GLU A 113 1.01 14.22 12.08
N ILE A 114 0.79 13.01 11.53
CA ILE A 114 1.89 12.12 11.12
C ILE A 114 2.84 12.81 10.14
N SER A 115 2.28 13.49 9.14
CA SER A 115 3.06 14.21 8.12
C SER A 115 3.87 15.36 8.72
N ASP A 116 3.30 16.07 9.69
CA ASP A 116 3.98 17.16 10.39
C ASP A 116 5.13 16.65 11.24
N TRP A 117 4.95 15.54 11.97
CA TRP A 117 6.04 14.91 12.71
C TRP A 117 7.18 14.43 11.81
N GLN A 118 6.85 13.81 10.68
CA GLN A 118 7.85 13.41 9.67
C GLN A 118 8.60 14.64 9.14
N ARG A 119 7.90 15.73 8.81
CA ARG A 119 8.52 16.96 8.32
C ARG A 119 9.45 17.57 9.37
N CYS A 120 9.01 17.64 10.62
CA CYS A 120 9.83 18.09 11.74
C CYS A 120 11.14 17.29 11.83
N MET A 121 11.10 15.97 11.69
CA MET A 121 12.30 15.15 11.73
C MET A 121 13.18 15.33 10.48
N SER A 122 12.58 15.47 9.30
CA SER A 122 13.30 15.57 8.02
C SER A 122 14.22 16.80 7.90
N ILE A 123 13.95 17.88 8.64
CA ILE A 123 14.75 19.12 8.60
C ILE A 123 16.08 19.00 9.36
N GLY A 124 16.31 17.93 10.11
CA GLY A 124 17.53 17.73 10.91
C GLY A 124 17.51 18.47 12.25
N LEU A 125 16.64 18.03 13.18
CA LEU A 125 16.52 18.61 14.52
C LEU A 125 17.83 18.47 15.32
N LEU A 126 18.38 19.60 15.77
CA LEU A 126 19.65 19.62 16.54
C LEU A 126 19.50 19.17 18.00
N SER A 127 18.36 19.50 18.63
CA SER A 127 18.12 19.14 20.02
C SER A 127 17.67 17.69 20.13
N LYS A 128 18.51 16.84 20.73
CA LYS A 128 18.19 15.43 20.99
C LYS A 128 16.83 15.25 21.66
N LYS A 129 16.53 16.06 22.68
CA LYS A 129 15.24 16.00 23.41
C LYS A 129 14.04 16.29 22.49
N VAL A 130 14.19 17.24 21.56
CA VAL A 130 13.11 17.59 20.63
C VAL A 130 12.96 16.50 19.57
N TYR A 131 14.07 15.94 19.10
CA TYR A 131 14.03 14.79 18.19
C TYR A 131 13.34 13.58 18.82
N GLU A 132 13.67 13.24 20.08
CA GLU A 132 13.04 12.14 20.82
C GLU A 132 11.52 12.37 20.96
N LEU A 133 11.10 13.58 21.34
CA LEU A 133 9.68 13.92 21.42
C LEU A 133 8.95 13.73 20.08
N ALA A 134 9.52 14.23 18.98
CA ALA A 134 8.91 14.09 17.65
C ALA A 134 8.82 12.62 17.22
N MET A 135 9.88 11.84 17.47
CA MET A 135 9.94 10.41 17.15
C MET A 135 8.93 9.60 17.97
N ASP A 136 8.83 9.85 19.27
CA ASP A 136 7.86 9.17 20.15
C ASP A 136 6.42 9.49 19.73
N SER A 137 6.11 10.76 19.44
CA SER A 137 4.79 11.16 18.93
C SER A 137 4.46 10.46 17.61
N TYR A 138 5.39 10.47 16.66
CA TYR A 138 5.24 9.79 15.38
C TYR A 138 4.98 8.29 15.54
N GLN A 139 5.78 7.60 16.38
CA GLN A 139 5.65 6.17 16.59
C GLN A 139 4.34 5.78 17.27
N ASN A 140 3.93 6.54 18.29
CA ASN A 140 2.69 6.28 19.02
C ASN A 140 1.47 6.48 18.10
N LEU A 141 1.46 7.57 17.33
CA LEU A 141 0.38 7.85 16.39
C LEU A 141 0.32 6.83 15.26
N THR A 142 1.48 6.38 14.75
CA THR A 142 1.56 5.32 13.74
C THR A 142 0.98 3.99 14.23
N LYS A 143 1.19 3.63 15.51
CA LYS A 143 0.59 2.42 16.10
C LYS A 143 -0.94 2.53 16.16
N GLN A 144 -1.46 3.65 16.68
CA GLN A 144 -2.90 3.91 16.76
C GLN A 144 -3.56 3.94 15.38
N ARG A 145 -2.86 4.48 14.39
CA ARG A 145 -3.27 4.46 12.98
C ARG A 145 -3.45 3.04 12.46
N PHE A 146 -2.51 2.14 12.72
CA PHE A 146 -2.63 0.74 12.27
C PHE A 146 -3.78 -0.01 12.97
N GLU A 147 -4.04 0.29 14.24
CA GLU A 147 -5.22 -0.22 14.96
C GLU A 147 -6.51 0.30 14.31
N THR A 148 -6.55 1.58 13.96
CA THR A 148 -7.70 2.22 13.29
C THR A 148 -7.97 1.60 11.92
N ILE A 149 -6.93 1.37 11.12
CA ILE A 149 -7.06 0.71 9.80
C ILE A 149 -7.67 -0.68 9.97
N SER A 150 -7.18 -1.47 10.94
CA SER A 150 -7.73 -2.80 11.21
C SER A 150 -9.20 -2.73 11.59
N GLN A 151 -9.56 -1.86 12.54
CA GLN A 151 -10.92 -1.68 13.02
C GLN A 151 -11.87 -1.29 11.89
N LYS A 152 -11.50 -0.29 11.07
CA LYS A 152 -12.34 0.15 9.95
C LYS A 152 -12.55 -0.93 8.90
N ILE A 153 -11.52 -1.72 8.58
CA ILE A 153 -11.66 -2.87 7.68
C ILE A 153 -12.65 -3.88 8.28
N SER A 154 -12.52 -4.18 9.56
CA SER A 154 -13.41 -5.13 10.24
C SER A 154 -14.86 -4.66 10.28
N ASP A 155 -15.10 -3.37 10.55
CA ASP A 155 -16.44 -2.78 10.62
C ASP A 155 -17.10 -2.65 9.24
N THR A 156 -16.30 -2.45 8.19
CA THR A 156 -16.80 -2.25 6.82
C THR A 156 -17.16 -3.58 6.15
N MET A 157 -16.34 -4.61 6.35
CA MET A 157 -16.48 -5.90 5.67
C MET A 157 -17.44 -6.82 6.42
N ASN A 158 -18.36 -7.43 5.67
CA ASN A 158 -19.17 -8.54 6.16
C ASN A 158 -18.50 -9.88 5.85
N THR A 159 -19.01 -10.93 6.49
CA THR A 159 -18.64 -12.30 6.14
C THR A 159 -18.78 -12.54 4.64
N ASP A 160 -17.77 -13.20 4.07
CA ASP A 160 -17.64 -13.51 2.65
C ASP A 160 -17.37 -12.34 1.69
N ASP A 161 -17.34 -11.09 2.18
CA ASP A 161 -16.89 -9.96 1.38
C ASP A 161 -15.41 -10.12 0.99
N VAL A 162 -15.08 -9.68 -0.22
CA VAL A 162 -13.71 -9.58 -0.74
C VAL A 162 -13.33 -8.10 -0.87
N ALA A 163 -12.16 -7.72 -0.37
CA ALA A 163 -11.66 -6.36 -0.45
C ALA A 163 -10.20 -6.30 -0.91
N LEU A 164 -9.82 -5.20 -1.54
CA LEU A 164 -8.42 -4.85 -1.78
C LEU A 164 -7.90 -3.97 -0.64
N LEU A 165 -6.66 -4.18 -0.21
CA LEU A 165 -5.93 -3.26 0.64
C LEU A 165 -4.58 -2.95 0.02
N PHE A 166 -4.40 -1.70 -0.40
CA PHE A 166 -3.10 -1.16 -0.79
C PHE A 166 -2.42 -0.58 0.44
N ILE A 167 -1.25 -1.11 0.81
CA ILE A 167 -0.55 -0.71 2.04
C ILE A 167 0.95 -0.91 1.94
N ALA A 168 1.74 -0.07 2.61
CA ALA A 168 3.19 -0.15 2.61
C ALA A 168 3.71 -1.48 3.15
N GLU A 169 4.85 -1.89 2.63
CA GLU A 169 5.60 -3.02 3.15
C GLU A 169 6.00 -2.79 4.61
N GLY A 170 5.96 -3.86 5.42
CA GLY A 170 6.30 -3.76 6.84
C GLY A 170 5.28 -3.02 7.71
N HIS A 171 4.04 -2.82 7.22
CA HIS A 171 2.96 -2.25 8.02
C HIS A 171 2.72 -3.00 9.34
N GLY A 172 2.20 -2.27 10.34
CA GLY A 172 1.91 -2.84 11.67
C GLY A 172 0.48 -3.38 11.85
N VAL A 173 -0.39 -3.24 10.84
CA VAL A 173 -1.81 -3.65 10.92
C VAL A 173 -1.94 -5.13 11.32
N GLN A 174 -2.71 -5.38 12.38
CA GLN A 174 -3.07 -6.72 12.84
C GLN A 174 -4.54 -6.98 12.51
N PHE A 175 -4.82 -7.95 11.64
CA PHE A 175 -6.18 -8.29 11.23
C PHE A 175 -6.85 -9.28 12.18
N ASP A 176 -8.17 -9.17 12.31
CA ASP A 176 -8.99 -10.08 13.10
C ASP A 176 -8.91 -11.53 12.59
N SER A 177 -9.18 -12.49 13.48
CA SER A 177 -9.04 -13.92 13.19
C SER A 177 -9.96 -14.45 12.07
N ASP A 178 -11.05 -13.73 11.79
CA ASP A 178 -12.03 -14.02 10.74
C ASP A 178 -11.65 -13.38 9.39
N VAL A 179 -10.57 -12.60 9.34
CA VAL A 179 -9.99 -12.05 8.10
C VAL A 179 -8.95 -13.01 7.53
N GLN A 180 -9.19 -13.53 6.33
CA GLN A 180 -8.23 -14.26 5.54
C GLN A 180 -7.48 -13.30 4.60
N VAL A 181 -6.19 -13.11 4.85
CA VAL A 181 -5.32 -12.29 4.00
C VAL A 181 -4.72 -13.13 2.88
N PHE A 182 -4.72 -12.58 1.67
CA PHE A 182 -4.06 -13.10 0.48
C PHE A 182 -3.08 -12.04 -0.02
N TYR A 183 -1.79 -12.36 -0.03
CA TYR A 183 -0.78 -11.44 -0.55
C TYR A 183 -0.77 -11.45 -2.08
N VAL A 184 -0.95 -10.28 -2.67
CA VAL A 184 -0.82 -10.02 -4.11
C VAL A 184 0.57 -9.44 -4.34
N SER A 185 1.53 -10.33 -4.57
CA SER A 185 2.92 -9.98 -4.86
C SER A 185 3.33 -10.63 -6.18
N PRO A 186 3.20 -9.93 -7.32
CA PRO A 186 3.48 -10.49 -8.63
C PRO A 186 4.98 -10.79 -8.80
N PRO A 187 5.38 -11.66 -9.76
CA PRO A 187 6.78 -11.98 -10.05
C PRO A 187 7.66 -10.74 -10.29
N SER A 188 7.14 -9.76 -11.04
CA SER A 188 7.81 -8.48 -11.31
C SER A 188 8.04 -7.60 -10.08
N ALA A 189 7.39 -7.87 -8.93
CA ALA A 189 7.59 -7.06 -7.73
C ALA A 189 9.06 -7.04 -7.27
N ASN A 190 9.75 -8.19 -7.35
CA ASN A 190 11.18 -8.26 -7.01
C ASN A 190 12.06 -7.57 -8.06
N GLU A 191 11.70 -7.67 -9.34
CA GLU A 191 12.41 -6.96 -10.42
C GLU A 191 12.32 -5.45 -10.21
N LEU A 192 11.10 -4.95 -9.94
CA LEU A 192 10.84 -3.54 -9.68
C LEU A 192 11.57 -3.03 -8.44
N ARG A 193 11.52 -3.75 -7.31
CA ARG A 193 12.27 -3.38 -6.09
C ARG A 193 13.77 -3.29 -6.33
N ASN A 194 14.33 -4.26 -7.05
CA ASN A 194 15.75 -4.29 -7.36
C ASN A 194 16.13 -3.12 -8.29
N ALA A 195 15.32 -2.82 -9.29
CA ALA A 195 15.55 -1.71 -10.21
C ALA A 195 15.50 -0.36 -9.46
N ILE A 196 14.53 -0.15 -8.58
CA ILE A 196 14.43 1.06 -7.74
C ILE A 196 15.66 1.19 -6.85
N ARG A 197 16.07 0.12 -6.17
CA ARG A 197 17.28 0.15 -5.33
C ARG A 197 18.51 0.57 -6.14
N THR A 198 18.75 -0.05 -7.29
CA THR A 198 19.90 0.28 -8.15
C THR A 198 19.83 1.71 -8.68
N HIS A 199 18.64 2.22 -8.97
CA HIS A 199 18.45 3.61 -9.39
C HIS A 199 18.82 4.60 -8.28
N VAL A 200 18.34 4.36 -7.06
CA VAL A 200 18.66 5.19 -5.88
C VAL A 200 20.16 5.16 -5.58
N GLU A 201 20.80 3.99 -5.59
CA GLU A 201 22.24 3.82 -5.38
C GLU A 201 23.05 4.64 -6.41
N LYS A 202 22.62 4.63 -7.68
CA LYS A 202 23.27 5.41 -8.74
C LYS A 202 23.12 6.92 -8.51
N GLN A 203 21.92 7.39 -8.16
CA GLN A 203 21.69 8.82 -7.89
C GLN A 203 22.50 9.32 -6.70
N MET A 204 22.60 8.53 -5.63
CA MET A 204 23.41 8.89 -4.47
C MET A 204 24.89 9.03 -4.86
N ALA A 205 25.43 8.08 -5.63
CA ALA A 205 26.82 8.15 -6.10
C ALA A 205 27.10 9.31 -7.05
N GLU A 206 26.11 9.73 -7.87
CA GLU A 206 26.21 10.92 -8.72
C GLU A 206 26.17 12.21 -7.91
N PHE A 207 25.31 12.28 -6.90
CA PHE A 207 25.21 13.42 -5.98
C PHE A 207 26.49 13.61 -5.16
N GLU A 208 27.06 12.53 -4.62
CA GLU A 208 28.33 12.57 -3.88
C GLU A 208 29.46 13.13 -4.73
N LYS A 209 29.62 12.64 -5.98
CA LYS A 209 30.63 13.16 -6.92
C LYS A 209 30.45 14.63 -7.25
N GLN A 210 29.21 15.07 -7.49
CA GLN A 210 28.93 16.49 -7.75
C GLN A 210 29.26 17.36 -6.54
N SER A 211 28.97 16.89 -5.32
CA SER A 211 29.30 17.62 -4.09
C SER A 211 30.81 17.70 -3.82
N GLU A 212 31.58 16.71 -4.26
CA GLU A 212 33.06 16.73 -4.19
C GLU A 212 33.68 17.65 -5.26
N ASP A 213 33.10 17.73 -6.46
CA ASP A 213 33.56 18.61 -7.53
C ASP A 213 33.22 20.10 -7.29
N GLU A 214 32.21 20.39 -6.46
CA GLU A 214 31.77 21.75 -6.08
C GLU A 214 32.42 22.29 -4.79
N ALA A 215 33.17 21.46 -4.05
CA ALA A 215 33.85 21.81 -2.79
C ALA A 215 35.33 22.21 -2.97
#